data_AF-A0A7M2C9I0-F1
#
_entry.id   AF-A0A7M2C9I0-F1
#
_cell.length_a   1.000
_cell.length_b   1.000
_cell.length_c   1.000
_cell.angle_alpha   90.00
_cell.angle_beta   90.00
_cell.angle_gamma   90.00
#
_symmetry.space_group_name_H-M   'P 1'
#
loop_
_entity.id
_entity.type
_entity.pdbx_description
1 polymer ?
#
loop_
_entity_poly.entity_id
_entity_poly.type
_entity_poly.pdbx_seq_one_letter_code
_entity_poly.pdbx_strand_id
1 'polypeptide(L)' 'MRKELRLHPGQSADLTILTVTIHNKKRGRGERITDNTLMRIALDLLLERKHELQGTTEDELRASVGLPPVQYGD' A
#
# COMPACT_ATOMS: atom_id res chain seq x y z
N MET A 1 14.20 -13.82 -0.66
CA MET A 1 14.66 -12.88 0.38
C MET A 1 13.42 -12.30 1.06
N ARG A 2 13.34 -12.29 2.39
CA ARG A 2 12.24 -11.67 3.15
C ARG A 2 12.65 -10.24 3.52
N LYS A 3 11.83 -9.25 3.17
CA LYS A 3 11.93 -7.88 3.70
C LYS A 3 10.76 -7.66 4.64
N GLU A 4 11.01 -7.08 5.80
CA GLU A 4 9.96 -6.72 6.76
C GLU A 4 9.61 -5.25 6.57
N LEU A 5 8.33 -5.00 6.30
CA LEU A 5 7.81 -3.64 6.18
C LEU A 5 7.10 -3.27 7.48
N ARG A 6 7.43 -2.10 8.03
CA ARG A 6 6.67 -1.52 9.14
C ARG A 6 5.50 -0.75 8.56
N LEU A 7 4.29 -1.22 8.85
CA LEU A 7 3.06 -0.50 8.57
C LEU A 7 2.67 0.31 9.80
N HIS A 8 2.19 1.54 9.60
CA HIS A 8 1.55 2.26 10.70
C HIS A 8 0.14 1.70 10.96
N PRO A 9 -0.44 1.90 12.17
CA PRO A 9 -1.73 1.29 12.53
C PRO A 9 -2.85 1.54 11.53
N GLY A 10 -2.94 2.77 10.98
CA GLY A 10 -3.91 3.12 9.93
C GLY A 10 -3.78 2.26 8.67
N GLN A 11 -2.56 2.08 8.14
CA GLN A 11 -2.32 1.22 6.98
C GLN A 11 -2.77 -0.23 7.21
N SER A 12 -2.49 -0.79 8.39
CA SER A 12 -2.90 -2.17 8.70
C SER A 12 -4.42 -2.31 8.79
N ALA A 13 -5.10 -1.32 9.39
CA ALA A 13 -6.55 -1.29 9.45
C ALA A 13 -7.18 -1.17 8.05
N ASP A 14 -6.67 -0.25 7.23
CA ASP A 14 -7.17 -0.01 5.88
C ASP A 14 -6.97 -1.22 4.96
N LEU A 15 -5.81 -1.91 5.05
CA LEU A 15 -5.57 -3.16 4.33
C LEU A 15 -6.55 -4.25 4.74
N THR A 16 -6.84 -4.38 6.04
CA THR A 16 -7.82 -5.35 6.55
C THR A 16 -9.22 -5.06 6.00
N ILE A 17 -9.65 -3.79 6.01
CA ILE A 17 -10.94 -3.38 5.45
C ILE A 17 -11.01 -3.67 3.95
N LEU A 18 -9.93 -3.38 3.23
CA LEU A 18 -9.84 -3.61 1.79
C LEU A 18 -9.89 -5.09 1.44
N THR A 19 -9.18 -5.97 2.15
CA THR A 19 -9.23 -7.42 1.92
C THR A 19 -10.63 -7.98 2.16
N VAL A 20 -11.31 -7.58 3.24
CA VAL A 20 -12.71 -7.97 3.50
C VAL A 20 -13.63 -7.50 2.39
N THR A 21 -13.49 -6.25 1.96
CA THR A 21 -14.29 -5.66 0.87
C THR A 21 -14.13 -6.43 -0.44
N ILE A 22 -12.89 -6.76 -0.81
CA ILE A 22 -12.59 -7.53 -2.03
C ILE A 22 -13.16 -8.95 -1.91
N HIS A 23 -12.99 -9.60 -0.76
CA HIS A 23 -13.49 -10.95 -0.55
C HIS A 23 -15.01 -11.02 -0.69
N ASN A 24 -15.73 -10.07 -0.09
CA ASN A 24 -17.18 -9.96 -0.20
C ASN A 24 -17.63 -9.73 -1.65
N LYS A 25 -16.93 -8.87 -2.40
CA LYS A 25 -17.22 -8.63 -3.83
C LYS A 25 -17.01 -9.88 -4.68
N LYS A 26 -16.01 -10.69 -4.36
CA LYS A 26 -15.65 -11.91 -5.09
C LYS A 26 -16.65 -13.05 -4.90
N ARG A 27 -17.51 -13.00 -3.88
CA ARG A 27 -18.53 -14.03 -3.56
C ARG A 27 -17.95 -15.46 -3.60
N GLY A 28 -16.75 -15.64 -3.06
CA GLY A 28 -16.05 -16.93 -2.98
C GLY A 28 -15.39 -17.45 -4.27
N ARG A 29 -15.37 -16.68 -5.36
CA ARG A 29 -14.84 -17.16 -6.66
C ARG A 29 -13.38 -16.84 -6.90
N GLY A 30 -12.45 -17.78 -6.80
CA GLY A 30 -11.03 -17.62 -7.15
C GLY A 30 -10.11 -17.52 -5.92
N GLU A 31 -8.84 -17.14 -6.10
CA GLU A 31 -7.83 -17.23 -5.02
C GLU A 31 -8.08 -16.35 -3.76
N ARG A 32 -7.46 -16.71 -2.64
CA ARG A 32 -7.48 -15.88 -1.42
C ARG A 32 -6.61 -14.64 -1.62
N ILE A 33 -7.17 -13.46 -1.38
CA ILE A 33 -6.43 -12.19 -1.38
C ILE A 33 -6.09 -11.83 0.07
N THR A 34 -4.83 -11.51 0.31
CA THR A 34 -4.28 -11.19 1.64
C THR A 34 -3.62 -9.81 1.62
N ASP A 35 -3.27 -9.29 2.80
CA ASP A 35 -2.49 -8.06 2.90
C ASP A 35 -1.20 -8.15 2.10
N ASN A 36 -0.51 -9.30 2.13
CA ASN A 36 0.68 -9.53 1.31
C ASN A 36 0.40 -9.43 -0.20
N THR A 37 -0.76 -9.87 -0.66
CA THR A 37 -1.19 -9.70 -2.06
C THR A 37 -1.32 -8.23 -2.40
N LEU A 38 -1.99 -7.46 -1.55
CA LEU A 38 -2.20 -6.02 -1.74
C LEU A 38 -0.88 -5.23 -1.67
N MET A 39 0.00 -5.59 -0.73
CA MET A 39 1.33 -4.98 -0.60
C MET A 39 2.20 -5.22 -1.83
N ARG A 40 2.14 -6.42 -2.43
CA ARG A 40 2.83 -6.70 -3.69
C ARG A 40 2.32 -5.82 -4.83
N ILE A 41 0.99 -5.69 -4.97
CA ILE A 41 0.38 -4.81 -5.96
C ILE A 41 0.79 -3.35 -5.74
N ALA A 42 0.77 -2.87 -4.49
CA ALA A 42 1.18 -1.50 -4.16
C ALA A 42 2.65 -1.24 -4.53
N LEU A 43 3.54 -2.22 -4.31
CA LEU A 43 4.94 -2.14 -4.73
C LEU A 43 5.08 -2.12 -6.26
N ASP A 44 4.35 -2.98 -6.97
CA ASP A 44 4.39 -3.00 -8.44
C ASP A 44 3.92 -1.67 -9.03
N LEU A 45 2.84 -1.08 -8.48
CA LEU A 45 2.36 0.25 -8.85
C LEU A 45 3.40 1.35 -8.58
N LEU A 46 4.10 1.30 -7.45
CA LEU A 46 5.18 2.23 -7.14
C LEU A 46 6.34 2.10 -8.14
N LEU A 47 6.72 0.87 -8.49
CA LEU A 47 7.83 0.61 -9.41
C LEU A 47 7.49 1.01 -10.86
N GLU A 48 6.23 0.92 -11.27
CA GLU A 48 5.76 1.43 -12.55
C GLU A 48 5.90 2.96 -12.62
N ARG A 49 5.59 3.66 -11.53
CA ARG A 49 5.67 5.12 -11.40
C ARG A 49 7.00 5.63 -10.87
N LYS A 50 8.04 4.79 -10.79
CA LYS A 50 9.35 5.15 -10.20
C LYS A 50 10.02 6.37 -10.84
N HIS A 51 9.69 6.66 -12.09
CA HIS A 51 10.23 7.79 -12.84
C HIS A 51 9.62 9.14 -12.41
N GLU A 52 8.48 9.12 -11.72
CA GLU A 52 7.84 10.29 -11.14
C GLU A 52 8.47 10.69 -9.79
N LEU A 53 9.15 9.73 -9.13
CA LEU A 53 9.76 9.95 -7.81
C LEU A 53 10.86 10.99 -7.87
N GLN A 54 10.64 12.08 -7.14
CA GLN A 54 11.55 13.23 -7.05
C GLN A 54 11.69 13.68 -5.60
N GLY A 55 12.92 14.04 -5.21
CA GLY A 55 13.24 14.50 -3.86
C GLY A 55 14.16 13.56 -3.09
N THR A 56 14.41 13.95 -1.84
CA THR A 56 15.37 13.30 -0.93
C THR A 56 14.76 12.92 0.42
N THR A 57 13.55 13.42 0.71
CA THR A 57 12.79 13.08 1.92
C THR A 57 11.55 12.25 1.58
N GLU A 58 10.99 11.53 2.55
CA GLU A 58 9.77 10.74 2.34
C GLU A 58 8.58 11.63 1.93
N ASP A 59 8.43 12.81 2.52
CA ASP A 59 7.35 13.75 2.17
C ASP A 59 7.48 14.30 0.75
N GLU A 60 8.71 14.61 0.30
CA GLU A 60 8.95 15.03 -1.10
C GLU A 60 8.63 13.88 -2.08
N LEU A 61 9.08 12.66 -1.76
CA LEU A 61 8.79 11.49 -2.58
C LEU A 61 7.28 11.22 -2.66
N ARG A 62 6.55 11.35 -1.55
CA ARG A 62 5.08 11.22 -1.50
C ARG A 62 4.39 12.30 -2.33
N ALA A 63 4.80 13.56 -2.16
CA ALA A 63 4.27 14.67 -2.94
C ALA A 63 4.48 14.48 -4.44
N SER A 64 5.64 13.95 -4.86
CA SER A 64 5.97 13.72 -6.27
C SER A 64 5.05 12.72 -6.97
N VAL A 65 4.40 11.82 -6.23
CA VAL A 65 3.41 10.86 -6.76
C VAL A 65 1.97 11.20 -6.37
N GLY A 66 1.74 12.41 -5.84
CA GLY A 66 0.40 12.93 -5.49
C GLY A 66 -0.16 12.41 -4.17
N LEU A 67 0.68 11.91 -3.26
CA LEU A 67 0.28 11.47 -1.92
C LEU A 67 0.46 12.61 -0.89
N PRO A 68 -0.42 12.71 0.12
CA PRO A 68 -0.23 13.66 1.22
C PRO A 68 1.02 13.29 2.05
N PRO A 69 1.61 14.22 2.81
CA PRO A 69 2.71 13.95 3.74
C PRO A 69 2.42 12.78 4.68
N VAL A 70 3.45 12.17 5.24
CA VAL A 70 3.26 11.09 6.22
C VAL A 70 2.54 11.65 7.44
N GLN A 71 1.33 11.16 7.69
CA GLN A 71 0.64 11.41 8.95
C GLN A 71 1.12 10.38 9.97
N TYR A 72 2.17 10.72 10.71
CA TYR A 72 2.42 10.05 11.98
C TYR A 72 1.34 10.55 12.94
N GLY A 73 0.41 9.68 13.31
CA GLY A 73 -0.53 10.01 14.39
C GLY A 73 0.26 10.23 15.67
N ASP A 74 -0.02 11.36 16.35
CA ASP A 74 0.41 11.61 17.73
C ASP A 74 -0.03 10.47 18.67
#